data_AF-A0A1V4YTR5-F1
#
_entry.id   AF-A0A1V4YTR5-F1
#
_cell.length_a   1.000
_cell.length_b   1.000
_cell.length_c   1.000
_cell.angle_alpha   90.00
_cell.angle_beta   90.00
_cell.angle_gamma   90.00
#
_symmetry.space_group_name_H-M   'P 1'
#
loop_
_entity.id
_entity.type
_entity.pdbx_description
1 polymer ?
#
loop_
_entity_poly.entity_id
_entity_poly.type
_entity_poly.pdbx_seq_one_letter_code
_entity_poly.pdbx_strand_id
1 'polypeptide(L)' 'MVAHQQLRGHPIYYDGQVWRYEDDNTIADYERPCIKCKHLPTKEGYDYCLGYIEGAKHACCGHGVENAYTKY' A
#
# COMPACT_ATOMS: atom_id res chain seq x y z
N MET A 1 -19.09 -6.14 -8.77
CA MET A 1 -17.65 -6.30 -9.10
C MET A 1 -16.88 -5.88 -7.87
N VAL A 2 -16.00 -6.74 -7.36
CA VAL A 2 -15.10 -6.41 -6.26
C VAL A 2 -13.90 -5.69 -6.86
N ALA A 3 -13.54 -4.51 -6.36
CA ALA A 3 -12.35 -3.81 -6.82
C ALA A 3 -11.14 -4.39 -6.10
N HIS A 4 -10.08 -4.72 -6.84
CA HIS A 4 -8.82 -5.22 -6.30
C HIS A 4 -7.71 -4.19 -6.54
N GLN A 5 -6.85 -4.00 -5.55
CA GLN A 5 -5.67 -3.16 -5.64
C GLN A 5 -4.53 -3.76 -4.80
N GLN A 6 -3.40 -3.05 -4.77
CA GLN A 6 -2.22 -3.42 -4.00
C GLN A 6 -1.88 -2.29 -3.03
N LEU A 7 -1.56 -2.64 -1.79
CA LEU A 7 -1.08 -1.69 -0.77
C LEU A 7 0.23 -2.18 -0.18
N ARG A 8 1.33 -1.47 -0.47
CA ARG A 8 2.70 -1.84 -0.01
C ARG A 8 3.09 -3.28 -0.36
N GLY A 9 2.57 -3.79 -1.47
CA GLY A 9 2.80 -5.16 -1.89
C GLY A 9 1.81 -6.20 -1.36
N HIS A 10 0.81 -5.79 -0.58
CA HIS A 10 -0.24 -6.69 -0.10
C HIS A 10 -1.51 -6.55 -0.97
N PRO A 11 -2.09 -7.67 -1.44
CA PRO A 11 -3.38 -7.65 -2.13
C PRO A 11 -4.50 -7.15 -1.22
N ILE A 12 -5.28 -6.21 -1.73
CA ILE A 12 -6.44 -5.65 -1.03
C ILE A 12 -7.67 -5.66 -1.94
N TYR A 13 -8.84 -5.88 -1.35
CA TYR A 13 -10.12 -5.87 -2.03
C TYR A 13 -11.12 -4.93 -1.35
N TYR A 14 -12.03 -4.35 -2.12
CA TYR A 14 -13.11 -3.52 -1.60
C TYR A 14 -14.35 -4.36 -1.34
N ASP A 15 -14.77 -4.47 -0.07
CA ASP A 15 -15.91 -5.31 0.33
C ASP A 15 -17.28 -4.64 0.12
N GLY A 16 -17.30 -3.40 -0.40
CA GLY A 16 -18.50 -2.57 -0.52
C GLY A 16 -18.60 -1.46 0.53
N GLN A 17 -17.74 -1.47 1.55
CA GLN A 17 -17.65 -0.45 2.59
C GLN A 17 -16.21 0.02 2.80
N VAL A 18 -15.27 -0.91 2.97
CA VAL A 18 -13.86 -0.65 3.28
C VAL A 18 -12.93 -1.52 2.44
N TRP A 19 -11.66 -1.10 2.34
CA TRP A 19 -10.60 -1.94 1.79
C TRP A 19 -10.11 -2.92 2.85
N ARG A 20 -9.93 -4.18 2.46
CA ARG A 20 -9.44 -5.26 3.33
C ARG A 20 -8.28 -6.00 2.70
N TYR A 21 -7.39 -6.53 3.53
CA TYR A 21 -6.35 -7.44 3.06
C TYR A 21 -6.96 -8.79 2.68
N GLU A 22 -6.55 -9.34 1.54
CA GLU A 22 -7.08 -10.62 1.04
C GLU A 22 -6.64 -11.82 1.87
N ASP A 23 -5.54 -11.71 2.62
CA ASP A 23 -4.97 -12.82 3.37
C ASP A 23 -5.69 -13.12 4.70
N ASP A 24 -6.18 -12.10 5.40
CA ASP A 24 -6.84 -12.25 6.70
C ASP A 24 -8.11 -11.42 6.92
N ASN A 25 -8.58 -10.70 5.89
CA ASN A 25 -9.78 -9.86 5.91
C ASN A 25 -9.75 -8.70 6.91
N THR A 26 -8.59 -8.35 7.48
CA THR A 26 -8.44 -7.15 8.31
C THR A 26 -8.52 -5.87 7.46
N ILE A 27 -8.82 -4.74 8.09
CA ILE A 27 -8.96 -3.45 7.40
C ILE A 27 -7.59 -2.98 6.90
N ALA A 28 -7.55 -2.45 5.67
CA ALA A 28 -6.32 -1.97 5.03
C ALA A 28 -6.04 -0.49 5.34
N ASP A 29 -5.41 -0.22 6.49
CA ASP A 29 -5.18 1.13 7.06
C ASP A 29 -3.69 1.54 7.17
N TYR A 30 -2.84 1.04 6.26
CA TYR A 30 -1.39 1.35 6.16
C TYR A 30 -0.49 0.81 7.27
N GLU A 31 -0.99 0.04 8.25
CA GLU A 31 -0.20 -0.47 9.37
C GLU A 31 0.78 -1.61 9.00
N ARG A 32 0.71 -2.15 7.78
CA ARG A 32 1.57 -3.28 7.39
C ARG A 32 2.89 -2.85 6.78
N PRO A 33 4.01 -3.52 7.12
CA PRO A 33 5.26 -3.30 6.44
C PRO A 33 5.17 -3.79 4.99
N CYS A 34 6.01 -3.21 4.11
CA CYS A 34 6.12 -3.69 2.74
C CYS A 34 6.38 -5.21 2.70
N ILE A 35 5.65 -5.94 1.86
CA ILE A 35 5.76 -7.41 1.82
C ILE A 35 7.18 -7.91 1.47
N LYS A 36 7.98 -7.11 0.75
CA LYS A 36 9.38 -7.41 0.40
C LYS A 36 10.38 -6.73 1.31
N CYS A 37 10.29 -5.41 1.48
CA CYS A 37 11.30 -4.65 2.23
C CYS A 37 11.16 -4.81 3.74
N LYS A 38 9.99 -5.26 4.22
CA LYS A 38 9.69 -5.48 5.65
C LYS A 38 9.77 -4.22 6.53
N HIS A 39 9.80 -3.04 5.91
CA HIS A 39 9.74 -1.76 6.61
C HIS A 39 8.34 -1.16 6.57
N LEU A 40 7.95 -0.55 7.69
CA LEU A 40 6.82 0.37 7.79
C LEU A 40 7.14 1.68 7.08
N PRO A 41 6.13 2.51 6.75
CA PRO A 41 6.36 3.89 6.34
C PRO A 41 7.31 4.65 7.28
N THR A 42 7.89 5.74 6.78
CA THR A 42 8.67 6.66 7.61
C THR A 42 7.81 7.25 8.73
N LYS A 43 8.43 7.89 9.73
CA LYS A 43 7.70 8.50 10.85
C LYS A 43 6.68 9.55 10.38
N GLU A 44 6.96 10.18 9.25
CA GLU A 44 6.13 11.18 8.58
C GLU A 44 5.01 10.56 7.72
N GLY A 45 4.99 9.23 7.56
CA GLY A 45 3.97 8.50 6.81
C GLY A 45 4.36 8.14 5.37
N TYR A 46 5.56 8.51 4.91
CA TYR A 46 5.98 8.26 3.52
C TYR A 46 6.36 6.81 3.26
N ASP A 47 6.34 6.39 1.99
CA ASP A 47 6.87 5.08 1.62
C ASP A 47 8.35 4.98 2.00
N TYR A 48 8.74 3.96 2.74
CA TYR A 48 10.12 3.83 3.24
C TYR A 48 11.16 3.74 2.11
N CYS A 49 10.79 3.16 0.98
CA CYS A 49 11.74 2.93 -0.12
C CYS A 49 11.94 4.18 -0.96
N LEU A 50 10.88 4.99 -1.12
CA LEU A 50 10.90 6.19 -1.95
C LEU A 50 11.15 7.48 -1.15
N GLY A 51 10.78 7.50 0.13
CA GLY A 51 10.78 8.72 0.94
C GLY A 51 9.69 9.71 0.52
N TYR A 52 9.92 10.98 0.82
CA TYR A 52 9.02 12.07 0.43
C TYR A 52 9.10 12.34 -1.07
N ILE A 53 7.93 12.45 -1.71
CA ILE A 53 7.80 12.88 -3.11
C ILE A 53 6.85 14.08 -3.12
N GLU A 54 7.35 15.23 -3.59
CA GLU A 54 6.56 16.46 -3.64
C GLU A 54 5.30 16.28 -4.50
N GLY A 55 4.15 16.67 -3.95
CA GLY A 55 2.85 16.59 -4.60
C GLY A 55 2.21 15.20 -4.63
N ALA A 56 2.90 14.15 -4.18
CA ALA A 56 2.33 12.80 -4.17
C ALA A 56 1.37 12.60 -2.97
N LYS A 57 0.13 12.19 -3.24
CA LYS A 57 -0.81 11.71 -2.23
C LYS A 57 -0.51 10.27 -1.82
N HIS A 58 -0.12 9.44 -2.79
CA HIS A 58 0.24 8.04 -2.56
C HIS A 58 1.38 7.65 -3.49
N ALA A 59 2.39 6.95 -2.96
CA ALA A 59 3.45 6.36 -3.76
C ALA A 59 3.84 5.00 -3.20
N CYS A 60 4.27 4.09 -4.07
CA CYS A 60 4.86 2.82 -3.69
C CYS A 60 5.93 2.43 -4.71
N CYS A 61 7.05 1.88 -4.21
CA CYS A 61 8.13 1.38 -5.05
C CYS A 61 7.77 0.14 -5.89
N GLY A 62 6.60 -0.47 -5.66
CA GLY A 62 6.16 -1.69 -6.38
C GLY A 62 6.84 -2.97 -5.89
N HIS A 63 7.70 -2.93 -4.88
CA HIS A 63 8.32 -4.16 -4.38
C HIS A 63 7.28 -5.13 -3.81
N GLY A 64 7.24 -6.33 -4.40
CA GLY A 64 6.39 -7.43 -3.94
C GLY A 64 5.07 -7.56 -4.67
N VAL A 65 4.77 -6.66 -5.60
CA VAL A 65 3.59 -6.67 -6.50
C VAL A 65 4.01 -6.16 -7.89
N GLU A 66 3.05 -5.88 -8.77
CA GLU A 66 3.27 -5.18 -10.04
C GLU A 66 3.87 -3.77 -9.87
N ASN A 67 4.23 -3.16 -11.01
CA ASN A 67 5.01 -1.93 -11.19
C ASN A 67 4.79 -0.82 -10.14
N ALA A 68 5.87 -0.08 -9.87
CA ALA A 68 5.84 1.13 -9.04
C ALA A 68 4.75 2.11 -9.50
N TYR A 69 4.16 2.84 -8.55
CA TYR A 69 3.15 3.86 -8.85
C TYR A 69 3.29 5.10 -7.98
N THR A 70 2.82 6.23 -8.49
CA THR A 70 2.68 7.49 -7.76
C THR A 70 1.38 8.16 -8.20
N LYS A 71 0.57 8.60 -7.24
CA LYS A 71 -0.69 9.33 -7.44
C LYS A 71 -0.56 10.71 -6.79
N TYR A 72 -0.91 11.75 -7.54
CA TYR A 72 -0.85 13.16 -7.15
C TYR A 72 -2.22 13.70 -6.72
#